data_AF-X1CWW5-F1
#
_entry.id   AF-X1CWW5-F1
#
_cell.length_a   1.000
_cell.length_b   1.000
_cell.length_c   1.000
_cell.angle_alpha   90.00
_cell.angle_beta   90.00
_cell.angle_gamma   90.00
#
_symmetry.space_group_name_H-M   'P 1'
#
loop_
_entity.id
_entity.type
_entity.pdbx_description
1 polymer ?
#
loop_
_entity_poly.entity_id
_entity_poly.type
_entity_poly.pdbx_seq_one_letter_code
_entity_poly.pdbx_strand_id
1 'polypeptide(L)' 'MLGDCLIAEPGALIGFAGPRTVAETIKVELPEGFQTAEFMLEHGFVDMIVHRRDLRSEIARLIDY' A
#
# COMPACT_ATOMS: atom_id res chain seq x y z
N MET A 1 5.01 -9.20 1.20
CA MET A 1 5.77 -7.97 0.97
C MET A 1 7.23 -8.28 1.23
N LEU A 2 7.99 -8.57 0.16
CA LEU A 2 9.40 -9.02 0.22
C LEU A 2 10.25 -8.35 -0.87
N GLY A 3 9.73 -7.30 -1.52
CA GLY A 3 10.50 -6.56 -2.51
C GLY A 3 11.46 -5.60 -1.81
N ASP A 4 12.61 -5.33 -2.43
CA ASP A 4 13.57 -4.35 -1.93
C ASP A 4 13.00 -2.92 -1.90
N CYS A 5 12.05 -2.64 -2.80
CA CYS A 5 11.23 -1.43 -2.81
C CYS A 5 9.77 -1.81 -3.10
N LEU A 6 8.85 -1.33 -2.28
CA LEU A 6 7.42 -1.52 -2.38
C LEU A 6 6.75 -0.21 -2.81
N ILE A 7 6.24 -0.20 -4.04
CA ILE A 7 5.56 0.96 -4.63
C ILE A 7 4.06 0.63 -4.74
N ALA A 8 3.21 1.53 -4.29
CA ALA A 8 1.76 1.43 -4.43
C ALA A 8 1.19 2.57 -5.30
N GLU A 9 -0.02 2.35 -5.81
CA GLU A 9 -0.79 3.41 -6.48
C GLU A 9 -1.74 4.10 -5.47
N PRO A 10 -2.12 5.37 -5.69
CA PRO A 10 -3.03 6.09 -4.80
C PRO A 10 -4.35 5.34 -4.59
N GLY A 11 -4.78 5.21 -3.33
CA GLY A 11 -6.01 4.52 -2.96
C GLY A 11 -6.03 3.00 -3.19
N ALA A 12 -4.88 2.37 -3.52
CA ALA A 12 -4.82 0.92 -3.67
C ALA A 12 -5.12 0.22 -2.32
N LEU A 13 -5.92 -0.85 -2.36
CA LEU A 13 -6.19 -1.68 -1.18
C LEU A 13 -5.16 -2.81 -1.08
N ILE A 14 -4.40 -2.84 0.01
CA ILE A 14 -3.28 -3.73 0.27
C ILE A 14 -3.53 -4.46 1.60
N GLY A 15 -3.68 -5.78 1.53
CA GLY A 15 -3.89 -6.59 2.72
C GLY A 15 -3.95 -8.08 2.39
N PHE A 16 -3.66 -8.91 3.39
CA PHE A 16 -3.75 -10.36 3.23
C PHE A 16 -5.20 -10.87 3.27
N ALA A 17 -5.96 -10.39 4.26
CA ALA A 17 -7.39 -10.69 4.42
C ALA A 17 -8.21 -9.43 4.12
N GLY A 18 -9.39 -9.62 3.53
CA GLY A 18 -10.29 -8.49 3.25
C GLY A 18 -10.77 -7.79 4.53
N PRO A 19 -11.09 -6.49 4.48
CA PRO A 19 -11.41 -5.70 5.66
C PRO A 19 -12.62 -6.25 6.41
N ARG A 20 -13.62 -6.78 5.69
CA ARG A 20 -14.79 -7.45 6.29
C ARG A 20 -14.41 -8.66 7.15
N THR A 21 -13.56 -9.54 6.64
CA THR A 21 -13.10 -10.73 7.37
C THR A 21 -12.31 -10.33 8.61
N VAL A 22 -11.47 -9.29 8.51
CA VAL A 22 -10.72 -8.77 9.65
C VAL A 22 -11.69 -8.23 10.70
N ALA A 23 -12.59 -7.33 10.32
CA ALA A 23 -13.58 -6.72 11.22
C ALA A 23 -14.46 -7.76 11.94
N GLU A 24 -14.94 -8.78 11.22
CA GLU A 24 -15.73 -9.88 11.81
C GLU A 24 -14.91 -10.71 12.82
N THR A 25 -13.60 -10.81 12.61
CA THR A 25 -12.68 -11.57 13.48
C THR A 25 -12.33 -10.79 14.76
N ILE A 26 -11.94 -9.52 14.63
CA ILE A 26 -11.50 -8.69 15.76
C ILE A 26 -12.65 -7.99 16.49
N LYS A 27 -13.84 -7.96 15.88
CA LYS A 27 -15.08 -7.35 16.40
C LYS A 27 -14.91 -5.87 16.80
N VAL A 28 -14.07 -5.14 16.06
CA VAL A 28 -13.90 -3.69 16.20
C VAL A 28 -14.07 -3.00 14.85
N GLU A 29 -14.46 -1.73 14.87
CA GLU A 29 -14.45 -0.89 13.67
C GLU A 29 -13.01 -0.68 13.20
N LEU A 30 -12.82 -0.80 11.89
CA LEU A 30 -11.53 -0.58 11.27
C LEU A 30 -11.30 0.93 11.09
N PRO A 31 -10.06 1.43 11.30
CA PRO A 31 -9.72 2.82 11.06
C PRO A 31 -10.10 3.27 9.64
N GLU A 32 -10.33 4.57 9.47
CA GLU A 32 -10.52 5.14 8.14
C GLU A 32 -9.28 4.90 7.28
N GLY A 33 -9.50 4.51 6.03
CA GLY A 33 -8.41 4.17 5.12
C GLY A 33 -7.66 2.88 5.50
N PHE A 34 -8.18 2.03 6.40
CA PHE A 34 -7.55 0.74 6.69
C PHE A 34 -7.24 -0.02 5.39
N GLN A 35 -6.03 -0.55 5.29
CA GLN A 35 -5.49 -1.23 4.10
C GLN A 35 -5.28 -0.35 2.86
N THR A 36 -5.52 0.96 2.89
CA THR A 36 -5.16 1.81 1.76
C THR A 36 -3.65 1.97 1.62
N ALA A 37 -3.18 2.32 0.42
CA ALA A 37 -1.78 2.63 0.16
C ALA A 37 -1.25 3.72 1.10
N GLU A 38 -2.07 4.74 1.37
CA GLU A 38 -1.78 5.85 2.29
C GLU A 38 -1.59 5.35 3.72
N PHE A 39 -2.50 4.51 4.20
CA PHE A 39 -2.39 3.88 5.52
C PHE A 39 -1.14 3.00 5.61
N MET A 40 -0.84 2.22 4.57
CA MET A 40 0.34 1.35 4.54
C MET A 40 1.65 2.12 4.47
N LEU A 41 1.69 3.26 3.78
CA LEU A 41 2.82 4.17 3.76
C LEU A 41 3.08 4.76 5.16
N GLU A 42 2.03 5.22 5.85
CA GLU A 42 2.14 5.77 7.22
C GLU A 42 2.68 4.73 8.22
N HIS A 43 2.34 3.44 8.04
CA HIS A 43 2.77 2.35 8.92
C HIS A 43 4.08 1.67 8.46
N GLY A 44 4.75 2.18 7.41
CA GLY A 44 6.05 1.68 6.95
C GLY A 44 6.01 0.36 6.18
N PHE A 45 4.86 -0.03 5.64
CA PHE A 45 4.70 -1.24 4.81
C PHE A 45 4.85 -0.98 3.31
N VAL A 46 4.75 0.28 2.88
CA VAL A 46 4.96 0.74 1.50
C VAL A 46 5.99 1.86 1.55
N ASP A 47 6.92 1.88 0.60
CA ASP A 47 8.00 2.87 0.57
C ASP A 47 7.58 4.16 -0.15
N MET A 48 6.70 4.06 -1.14
CA MET A 48 6.19 5.22 -1.88
C MET A 48 4.86 4.96 -2.59
N ILE A 49 4.10 6.04 -2.78
CA ILE A 49 2.87 6.04 -3.57
C ILE A 49 3.13 6.83 -4.84
N VAL A 50 2.94 6.19 -5.99
CA VAL A 50 3.20 6.78 -7.31
C VAL A 50 1.96 6.63 -8.19
N HIS A 51 1.51 7.73 -8.78
CA HIS A 51 0.39 7.69 -9.71
C HIS A 51 0.78 6.88 -10.96
N ARG A 52 -0.14 6.06 -11.50
CA ARG A 52 0.09 5.16 -12.65
C ARG A 52 0.88 5.79 -13.81
N ARG A 53 0.51 7.03 -14.17
CA ARG A 53 1.11 7.84 -15.24
C ARG A 53 2.63 8.06 -15.06
N ASP A 54 3.11 8.13 -13.82
CA ASP A 54 4.51 8.44 -13.47
C ASP A 54 5.31 7.18 -13.12
N LEU A 55 4.63 6.04 -12.90
CA LEU A 55 5.22 4.79 -12.42
C LEU A 55 6.40 4.31 -13.29
N ARG A 56 6.31 4.48 -14.61
CA ARG A 56 7.40 4.10 -15.53
C ARG A 56 8.67 4.89 -15.26
N SER A 57 8.54 6.20 -15.09
CA SER A 57 9.67 7.10 -14.85
C SER A 57 10.28 6.86 -13.48
N GLU A 58 9.43 6.63 -12.46
CA GLU A 58 9.90 6.35 -11.10
C GLU A 58 10.63 5.00 -10.98
N ILE A 59 10.09 3.94 -11.61
CA ILE A 59 10.79 2.65 -11.63
C ILE A 59 12.13 2.78 -12.34
N ALA A 60 12.19 3.47 -13.48
CA ALA A 60 13.46 3.71 -14.18
C ALA A 60 14.46 4.42 -13.26
N ARG A 61 14.07 5.52 -12.60
CA ARG A 61 14.91 6.26 -11.65
C ARG A 61 15.42 5.41 -10.48
N LEU A 62 14.63 4.47 -9.99
CA LEU A 62 15.00 3.62 -8.85
C LEU A 62 16.06 2.57 -9.19
N ILE A 63 16.09 2.10 -10.44
CA ILE A 63 17.01 1.05 -10.88
C ILE A 63 18.19 1.58 -11.70
N ASP A 64 18.15 2.85 -12.10
CA ASP A 64 19.22 3.52 -12.85
C ASP A 64 20.41 3.78 -11.90
N TYR A 65 21.58 3.24 -12.25
CA TYR A 65 22.80 3.24 -11.43
C TYR A 65 23.98 3.80 -12.24
#